data_AF-A0AAW4L3U0-F1
#
_entry.id   AF-A0AAW4L3U0-F1
#
_cell.length_a   1.000
_cell.length_b   1.000
_cell.length_c   1.000
_cell.angle_alpha   90.00
_cell.angle_beta   90.00
_cell.angle_gamma   90.00
#
_symmetry.space_group_name_H-M   'P 1'
#
loop_
_entity.id
_entity.type
_entity.pdbx_description
1 polymer ?
#
loop_
_entity_poly.entity_id
_entity_poly.type
_entity_poly.pdbx_seq_one_letter_code
_entity_poly.pdbx_strand_id
1 'polypeptide(L)'
;MIQIIDKKLNLEFPLGHHLHCLIAQVPNSLRRVPEGYLLTDPEEKWLQVKAILELVAAGDGNLKKLHFLMLPETSIPYRNFDDMISAVADSFRVNTVTMFGVEHVSLREYRALLERFREDNQEAIELVDRDIDSGDVLEMPVNWCCIVVKEASGTLRVFLEAKSHPFHGEEFLDKGHDLYRGRHVYFFRSRPSCFNFMILICLDYLYRDLYSSNIKQIIDYANQLFFTTRQGLDTLFVIQCNPKPEHPSYRDVISGFYGEYLEDFPGVRETVTVFGNSSSDTSLEGSTTKGGYGHSSVVINRRHKLVQMQQKEFATDDFGGAPVCRLRFGAETRLLYFNLPLHHDLDPRTSRVPLKVHNIMRYTEDRRWEKIQEM
;
A
#
# COMPACT_ATOMS: atom_id res chain seq x y z
N MET A 1 -0.83 -13.85 15.90
CA MET A 1 -1.59 -13.61 14.66
C MET A 1 -2.16 -12.21 14.71
N ILE A 2 -2.31 -11.57 13.55
CA ILE A 2 -2.84 -10.20 13.44
C ILE A 2 -4.34 -10.16 13.72
N GLN A 3 -4.84 -9.06 14.25
CA GLN A 3 -6.25 -8.78 14.41
C GLN A 3 -6.72 -7.88 13.26
N ILE A 4 -7.81 -8.26 12.59
CA ILE A 4 -8.44 -7.41 11.57
C ILE A 4 -9.42 -6.46 12.26
N ILE A 5 -9.20 -5.15 12.12
CA ILE A 5 -10.05 -4.09 12.69
C ILE A 5 -10.95 -3.52 11.59
N ASP A 6 -12.27 -3.72 11.71
CA ASP A 6 -13.27 -3.17 10.78
C ASP A 6 -13.44 -1.65 10.99
N LYS A 7 -13.24 -0.86 9.93
CA LYS A 7 -13.47 0.59 9.95
C LYS A 7 -14.41 0.98 8.84
N LYS A 8 -15.55 1.55 9.20
CA LYS A 8 -16.50 2.12 8.23
C LYS A 8 -16.08 3.53 7.87
N LEU A 9 -16.00 3.84 6.58
CA LEU A 9 -15.62 5.15 6.04
C LEU A 9 -16.76 5.73 5.20
N ASN A 10 -16.94 7.05 5.25
CA ASN A 10 -17.87 7.76 4.37
C ASN A 10 -17.17 8.13 3.05
N LEU A 11 -17.18 7.19 2.10
CA LEU A 11 -16.58 7.32 0.77
C LEU A 11 -17.65 7.09 -0.31
N GLU A 12 -17.94 8.15 -1.06
CA GLU A 12 -18.92 8.21 -2.16
C GLU A 12 -18.24 7.98 -3.52
N PHE A 13 -17.56 6.84 -3.64
CA PHE A 13 -17.02 6.39 -4.91
C PHE A 13 -18.10 6.19 -5.98
N PRO A 14 -17.80 6.53 -7.26
CA PRO A 14 -18.80 6.47 -8.32
C PRO A 14 -19.17 5.02 -8.65
N LEU A 15 -20.48 4.71 -8.60
CA LEU A 15 -20.99 3.40 -8.98
C LEU A 15 -20.80 3.14 -10.48
N GLY A 16 -20.33 1.94 -10.84
CA GLY A 16 -20.21 1.49 -12.24
C GLY A 16 -19.08 2.16 -13.05
N HIS A 17 -18.25 2.99 -12.41
CA HIS A 17 -17.08 3.61 -13.00
C HIS A 17 -15.81 3.13 -12.32
N HIS A 18 -14.71 3.01 -13.07
CA HIS A 18 -13.42 2.64 -12.46
C HIS A 18 -12.98 3.70 -11.44
N LEU A 19 -12.34 3.25 -10.36
CA LEU A 19 -11.61 4.13 -9.46
C LEU A 19 -10.26 4.47 -10.08
N HIS A 20 -9.49 5.34 -9.43
CA HIS A 20 -8.22 5.81 -9.97
C HIS A 20 -7.17 5.78 -8.88
N CYS A 21 -6.01 5.21 -9.22
CA CYS A 21 -4.88 5.05 -8.33
C CYS A 21 -3.64 5.71 -8.92
N LEU A 22 -2.86 6.35 -8.07
CA LEU A 22 -1.54 6.88 -8.35
C LEU A 22 -0.54 6.21 -7.40
N ILE A 23 0.35 5.39 -7.95
CA ILE A 23 1.49 4.86 -7.19
C ILE A 23 2.66 5.81 -7.41
N ALA A 24 3.25 6.29 -6.31
CA ALA A 24 4.50 7.02 -6.32
C ALA A 24 5.67 6.04 -6.14
N GLN A 25 6.17 5.48 -7.24
CA GLN A 25 7.37 4.65 -7.21
C GLN A 25 8.60 5.57 -7.11
N VAL A 26 8.88 6.04 -5.89
CA VAL A 26 9.97 6.96 -5.55
C VAL A 26 11.09 6.24 -4.79
N PRO A 27 12.35 6.71 -4.88
CA PRO A 27 13.47 6.03 -4.24
C PRO A 27 13.57 6.37 -2.76
N ASN A 28 14.08 5.44 -1.95
CA ASN A 28 14.48 5.74 -0.58
C ASN A 28 16.00 5.60 -0.45
N SER A 29 16.65 6.60 0.14
CA SER A 29 18.07 6.51 0.50
C SER A 29 18.18 6.36 2.00
N LEU A 30 18.31 5.12 2.47
CA LEU A 30 18.19 4.75 3.86
C LEU A 30 19.56 4.49 4.48
N ARG A 31 19.83 5.14 5.62
CA ARG A 31 20.96 4.87 6.50
C ARG A 31 20.53 4.08 7.72
N ARG A 32 21.45 3.29 8.26
CA ARG A 32 21.21 2.53 9.47
C ARG A 32 21.46 3.40 10.69
N VAL A 33 20.58 3.30 11.67
CA VAL A 33 20.72 3.88 13.02
C VAL A 33 20.38 2.81 14.07
N PRO A 34 20.72 3.00 15.36
CA PRO A 34 20.33 2.06 16.40
C PRO A 34 18.82 1.76 16.41
N GLU A 35 18.02 2.78 16.10
CA GLU A 35 16.56 2.73 16.04
C GLU A 35 16.04 2.22 14.67
N GLY A 36 16.84 1.53 13.87
CA GLY A 36 16.44 0.96 12.58
C GLY A 36 16.93 1.77 11.37
N TYR A 37 16.03 2.21 10.49
CA TYR A 37 16.40 2.91 9.25
C TYR A 37 15.76 4.30 9.17
N LEU A 38 16.59 5.28 8.80
CA LEU A 38 16.18 6.66 8.53
C LEU A 38 16.62 7.07 7.12
N LEU A 39 15.95 8.06 6.55
CA LEU A 39 16.37 8.70 5.31
C LEU A 39 17.68 9.47 5.55
N THR A 40 18.56 9.39 4.56
CA THR A 40 19.84 10.11 4.52
C THR A 40 19.64 11.59 4.24
N ASP A 41 18.81 11.92 3.25
CA ASP A 41 18.53 13.28 2.80
C ASP A 41 17.04 13.63 2.95
N PRO A 42 16.53 13.84 4.18
CA PRO A 42 15.11 14.05 4.42
C PRO A 42 14.56 15.35 3.82
N GLU A 43 15.40 16.36 3.55
CA GLU A 43 14.95 17.61 2.91
C GLU A 43 14.68 17.40 1.42
N GLU A 44 15.61 16.74 0.73
CA GLU A 44 15.46 16.42 -0.69
C GLU A 44 14.31 15.45 -0.91
N LYS A 45 14.19 14.42 -0.06
CA LYS A 45 13.06 13.50 -0.09
C LYS A 45 11.74 14.24 0.08
N TRP A 46 11.66 15.15 1.05
CA TRP A 46 10.45 15.93 1.28
C TRP A 46 10.09 16.84 0.10
N LEU A 47 11.07 17.48 -0.55
CA LEU A 47 10.83 18.28 -1.75
C LEU A 47 10.21 17.45 -2.89
N GLN A 48 10.72 16.23 -3.10
CA GLN A 48 10.16 15.31 -4.09
C GLN A 48 8.71 14.91 -3.73
N VAL A 49 8.44 14.60 -2.46
CA VAL A 49 7.08 14.28 -1.98
C VAL A 49 6.16 15.47 -2.15
N LYS A 50 6.58 16.68 -1.75
CA LYS A 50 5.80 17.90 -1.89
C LYS A 50 5.38 18.16 -3.33
N ALA A 51 6.27 17.94 -4.30
CA ALA A 51 5.93 18.05 -5.72
C ALA A 51 4.83 17.06 -6.16
N ILE A 52 4.72 15.87 -5.53
CA ILE A 52 3.62 14.92 -5.76
C ILE A 52 2.32 15.49 -5.17
N LEU A 53 2.37 15.99 -3.94
CA LEU A 53 1.21 16.57 -3.25
C LEU A 53 0.65 17.76 -4.03
N GLU A 54 1.51 18.66 -4.52
CA GLU A 54 1.14 19.80 -5.35
C GLU A 54 0.49 19.36 -6.67
N LEU A 55 1.04 18.34 -7.34
CA LEU A 55 0.46 17.76 -8.56
C LEU A 55 -0.95 17.19 -8.30
N VAL A 56 -1.12 16.44 -7.20
CA VAL A 56 -2.41 15.85 -6.82
C VAL A 56 -3.43 16.91 -6.44
N ALA A 57 -3.02 17.92 -5.67
CA ALA A 57 -3.83 19.06 -5.27
C ALA A 57 -4.34 19.86 -6.49
N ALA A 58 -3.44 20.19 -7.43
CA ALA A 58 -3.83 20.84 -8.69
C ALA A 58 -4.84 19.97 -9.45
N GLY A 59 -4.56 18.66 -9.55
CA GLY A 59 -5.48 17.67 -10.08
C GLY A 59 -5.86 17.91 -11.54
N ASP A 60 -4.90 18.37 -12.35
CA ASP A 60 -5.14 18.69 -13.76
C ASP A 60 -5.60 17.46 -14.57
N GLY A 61 -6.51 17.70 -15.51
CA GLY A 61 -7.03 16.68 -16.42
C GLY A 61 -7.79 15.57 -15.68
N ASN A 62 -7.29 14.34 -15.73
CA ASN A 62 -7.90 13.18 -15.07
C ASN A 62 -7.48 13.03 -13.61
N LEU A 63 -6.40 13.67 -13.16
CA LEU A 63 -5.95 13.57 -11.76
C LEU A 63 -7.00 14.10 -10.77
N LYS A 64 -7.93 14.95 -11.20
CA LYS A 64 -9.10 15.33 -10.40
C LYS A 64 -10.01 14.19 -9.97
N LYS A 65 -9.88 13.04 -10.62
CA LYS A 65 -10.62 11.81 -10.31
C LYS A 65 -9.79 10.86 -9.45
N LEU A 66 -8.62 11.26 -8.97
CA LEU A 66 -7.78 10.40 -8.13
C LEU A 66 -8.55 10.00 -6.87
N HIS A 67 -8.57 8.71 -6.57
CA HIS A 67 -9.20 8.15 -5.37
C HIS A 67 -8.15 7.61 -4.39
N PHE A 68 -7.06 7.04 -4.91
CA PHE A 68 -5.99 6.46 -4.08
C PHE A 68 -4.64 7.05 -4.46
N LEU A 69 -3.94 7.66 -3.51
CA LEU A 69 -2.52 8.00 -3.59
C LEU A 69 -1.73 7.03 -2.71
N MET A 70 -0.75 6.36 -3.30
CA MET A 70 0.06 5.36 -2.62
C MET A 70 1.53 5.74 -2.70
N LEU A 71 2.16 5.95 -1.55
CA LEU A 71 3.61 6.13 -1.42
C LEU A 71 4.24 4.89 -0.75
N PRO A 72 5.52 4.59 -1.04
CA PRO A 72 6.16 3.37 -0.57
C PRO A 72 6.37 3.36 0.95
N GLU A 73 6.75 2.19 1.46
CA GLU A 73 7.26 2.01 2.83
C GLU A 73 8.45 2.96 3.10
N THR A 74 8.55 3.52 4.31
CA THR A 74 9.66 4.39 4.76
C THR A 74 9.98 5.55 3.80
N SER A 75 8.96 6.15 3.17
CA SER A 75 9.15 7.18 2.16
C SER A 75 8.94 8.61 2.67
N ILE A 76 8.34 8.79 3.85
CA ILE A 76 8.09 10.09 4.46
C ILE A 76 9.04 10.31 5.65
N PRO A 77 9.80 11.42 5.68
CA PRO A 77 10.54 11.81 6.88
C PRO A 77 9.59 12.05 8.05
N TYR A 78 9.89 11.49 9.23
CA TYR A 78 8.98 11.60 10.39
C TYR A 78 8.70 13.06 10.77
N ARG A 79 9.73 13.92 10.70
CA ARG A 79 9.59 15.36 10.97
C ARG A 79 8.61 16.11 10.05
N ASN A 80 8.26 15.53 8.90
CA ASN A 80 7.33 16.10 7.93
C ASN A 80 5.95 15.40 7.95
N PHE A 81 5.70 14.54 8.94
CA PHE A 81 4.43 13.83 9.09
C PHE A 81 3.23 14.79 9.18
N ASP A 82 3.35 15.87 9.94
CA ASP A 82 2.29 16.88 10.08
C ASP A 82 2.07 17.69 8.80
N ASP A 83 3.13 18.00 8.07
CA ASP A 83 3.02 18.68 6.77
C ASP A 83 2.29 17.79 5.75
N MET A 84 2.56 16.48 5.76
CA MET A 84 1.90 15.49 4.91
C MET A 84 0.39 15.43 5.21
N ILE A 85 0.00 15.34 6.49
CA ILE A 85 -1.41 15.33 6.89
C ILE A 85 -2.08 16.66 6.50
N SER A 86 -1.44 17.79 6.78
CA SER A 86 -1.99 19.13 6.49
C SER A 86 -2.19 19.33 4.99
N ALA A 87 -1.24 18.89 4.15
CA ALA A 87 -1.39 18.97 2.70
C ALA A 87 -2.60 18.18 2.18
N VAL A 88 -2.86 16.98 2.71
CA VAL A 88 -4.06 16.20 2.36
C VAL A 88 -5.32 16.89 2.88
N ALA A 89 -5.31 17.35 4.13
CA ALA A 89 -6.43 18.04 4.77
C ALA A 89 -6.86 19.28 3.98
N ASP A 90 -5.91 20.12 3.60
CA ASP A 90 -6.19 21.45 3.06
C ASP A 90 -6.41 21.43 1.54
N SER A 91 -5.70 20.54 0.83
CA SER A 91 -5.55 20.68 -0.63
C SER A 91 -6.14 19.53 -1.44
N PHE A 92 -6.33 18.33 -0.86
CA PHE A 92 -6.86 17.20 -1.63
C PHE A 92 -8.38 17.30 -1.77
N ARG A 93 -8.92 16.67 -2.82
CA ARG A 93 -10.38 16.54 -2.98
C ARG A 93 -10.93 15.57 -1.95
N VAL A 94 -12.23 15.67 -1.66
CA VAL A 94 -12.94 14.64 -0.89
C VAL A 94 -13.00 13.31 -1.64
N ASN A 95 -13.34 12.24 -0.94
CA ASN A 95 -13.34 10.86 -1.45
C ASN A 95 -11.95 10.38 -1.89
N THR A 96 -10.93 10.74 -1.12
CA THR A 96 -9.55 10.31 -1.38
C THR A 96 -8.96 9.57 -0.20
N VAL A 97 -8.15 8.57 -0.50
CA VAL A 97 -7.35 7.80 0.46
C VAL A 97 -5.88 7.99 0.09
N THR A 98 -5.08 8.43 1.04
CA THR A 98 -3.63 8.59 0.89
C THR A 98 -2.93 7.64 1.88
N MET A 99 -2.10 6.74 1.36
CA MET A 99 -1.38 5.76 2.18
C MET A 99 0.13 5.92 1.96
N PHE A 100 0.90 5.97 3.04
CA PHE A 100 2.34 6.22 2.98
C PHE A 100 3.08 5.62 4.17
N GLY A 101 4.27 5.05 3.92
CA GLY A 101 5.18 4.63 4.97
C GLY A 101 6.02 5.79 5.49
N VAL A 102 6.28 5.80 6.80
CA VAL A 102 7.08 6.83 7.48
C VAL A 102 8.38 6.20 7.97
N GLU A 103 9.42 7.01 8.14
CA GLU A 103 10.63 6.61 8.87
C GLU A 103 10.32 5.91 10.20
N HIS A 104 11.25 5.07 10.65
CA HIS A 104 11.10 4.38 11.92
C HIS A 104 11.06 5.39 13.08
N VAL A 105 10.21 5.09 14.05
CA VAL A 105 10.08 5.81 15.32
C VAL A 105 10.08 4.79 16.46
N SER A 106 10.30 5.23 17.69
CA SER A 106 10.14 4.34 18.86
C SER A 106 8.67 3.95 19.06
N LEU A 107 8.42 2.80 19.71
CA LEU A 107 7.06 2.39 20.08
C LEU A 107 6.37 3.44 20.97
N ARG A 108 7.13 4.11 21.84
CA ARG A 108 6.68 5.26 22.64
C ARG A 108 6.10 6.37 21.76
N GLU A 109 6.83 6.78 20.72
CA GLU A 109 6.39 7.82 19.78
C GLU A 109 5.18 7.34 18.97
N TYR A 110 5.23 6.12 18.43
CA TYR A 110 4.11 5.52 17.69
C TYR A 110 2.83 5.49 18.54
N ARG A 111 2.94 5.10 19.81
CA ARG A 111 1.82 5.10 20.76
C ARG A 111 1.30 6.52 21.05
N ALA A 112 2.18 7.52 21.14
CA ALA A 112 1.75 8.90 21.28
C ALA A 112 0.98 9.41 20.03
N LEU A 113 1.36 8.95 18.84
CA LEU A 113 0.64 9.26 17.60
C LEU A 113 -0.73 8.56 17.53
N LEU A 114 -0.80 7.29 17.94
CA LEU A 114 -2.09 6.59 18.05
C LEU A 114 -3.05 7.35 18.97
N GLU A 115 -2.55 7.84 20.11
CA GLU A 115 -3.32 8.67 21.05
C GLU A 115 -3.81 9.97 20.44
N ARG A 116 -2.94 10.65 19.68
CA ARG A 116 -3.28 11.91 19.00
C ARG A 116 -4.46 11.72 18.04
N PHE A 117 -4.57 10.55 17.41
CA PHE A 117 -5.68 10.18 16.52
C PHE A 117 -6.57 9.10 17.13
N ARG A 118 -6.82 9.17 18.45
CA ARG A 118 -7.53 8.13 19.22
C ARG A 118 -8.87 7.72 18.61
N GLU A 119 -9.64 8.67 18.10
CA GLU A 119 -10.98 8.40 17.55
C GLU A 119 -10.96 7.35 16.42
N ASP A 120 -9.90 7.32 15.64
CA ASP A 120 -9.71 6.38 14.53
C ASP A 120 -8.93 5.12 14.94
N ASN A 121 -8.17 5.18 16.04
CA ASN A 121 -7.18 4.17 16.41
C ASN A 121 -7.41 3.49 17.76
N GLN A 122 -8.57 3.67 18.40
CA GLN A 122 -8.86 3.16 19.75
C GLN A 122 -8.53 1.66 19.93
N GLU A 123 -8.94 0.81 19.01
CA GLU A 123 -8.70 -0.63 19.05
C GLU A 123 -7.21 -0.95 18.86
N ALA A 124 -6.49 -0.18 18.03
CA ALA A 124 -5.05 -0.32 17.88
C ALA A 124 -4.29 0.09 19.15
N ILE A 125 -4.75 1.14 19.84
CA ILE A 125 -4.21 1.55 21.15
C ILE A 125 -4.32 0.40 22.14
N GLU A 126 -5.47 -0.26 22.23
CA GLU A 126 -5.67 -1.39 23.14
C GLU A 126 -4.73 -2.57 22.85
N LEU A 127 -4.40 -2.81 21.58
CA LEU A 127 -3.44 -3.84 21.20
C LEU A 127 -2.02 -3.49 21.63
N VAL A 128 -1.61 -2.24 21.40
CA VAL A 128 -0.28 -1.74 21.75
C VAL A 128 -0.11 -1.67 23.27
N ASP A 129 -1.11 -1.19 24.00
CA ASP A 129 -1.08 -1.11 25.47
C ASP A 129 -0.91 -2.50 26.09
N ARG A 130 -1.55 -3.54 25.55
CA ARG A 130 -1.34 -4.93 26.01
C ARG A 130 0.09 -5.43 25.77
N ASP A 131 0.72 -5.07 24.65
CA ASP A 131 2.12 -5.45 24.40
C ASP A 131 3.06 -4.71 25.35
N ILE A 132 2.83 -3.41 25.59
CA ILE A 132 3.59 -2.60 26.56
C ILE A 132 3.47 -3.18 27.97
N ASP A 133 2.27 -3.60 28.39
CA ASP A 133 2.06 -4.22 29.70
C ASP A 133 2.75 -5.59 29.83
N SER A 134 3.06 -6.24 28.70
CA SER A 134 3.66 -7.57 28.67
C SER A 134 5.20 -7.58 28.72
N GLY A 135 5.85 -6.44 28.52
CA GLY A 135 7.31 -6.36 28.52
C GLY A 135 7.88 -4.97 28.27
N ASP A 136 9.20 -4.85 28.39
CA ASP A 136 9.92 -3.59 28.12
C ASP A 136 10.15 -3.43 26.61
N VAL A 137 9.13 -2.92 25.92
CA VAL A 137 9.10 -2.79 24.44
C VAL A 137 8.99 -1.34 23.96
N LEU A 138 8.93 -0.37 24.88
CA LEU A 138 8.65 1.04 24.55
C LEU A 138 9.68 1.70 23.63
N GLU A 139 10.92 1.25 23.68
CA GLU A 139 12.01 1.78 22.85
C GLU A 139 12.24 0.93 21.59
N MET A 140 11.45 -0.13 21.37
CA MET A 140 11.56 -0.92 20.14
C MET A 140 11.19 -0.04 18.94
N PRO A 141 11.99 -0.07 17.85
CA PRO A 141 11.64 0.70 16.67
C PRO A 141 10.44 0.11 15.95
N VAL A 142 9.63 0.98 15.36
CA VAL A 142 8.41 0.64 14.64
C VAL A 142 8.58 0.99 13.18
N ASN A 143 8.42 0.00 12.29
CA ASN A 143 8.15 0.24 10.87
C ASN A 143 6.64 0.38 10.70
N TRP A 144 6.16 1.49 10.14
CA TRP A 144 4.74 1.82 10.15
C TRP A 144 4.33 2.65 8.95
N CYS A 145 3.02 2.68 8.74
CA CYS A 145 2.38 3.52 7.73
C CYS A 145 1.21 4.32 8.32
N CYS A 146 0.85 5.36 7.59
CA CYS A 146 -0.29 6.20 7.87
C CYS A 146 -1.25 6.15 6.68
N ILE A 147 -2.53 6.03 6.99
CA ILE A 147 -3.64 6.01 6.03
C ILE A 147 -4.54 7.18 6.37
N VAL A 148 -4.50 8.19 5.50
CA VAL A 148 -5.31 9.41 5.63
C VAL A 148 -6.48 9.33 4.67
N VAL A 149 -7.69 9.38 5.21
CA VAL A 149 -8.94 9.34 4.45
C VAL A 149 -9.62 10.70 4.53
N LYS A 150 -9.81 11.34 3.39
CA LYS A 150 -10.66 12.54 3.28
C LYS A 150 -12.04 12.10 2.81
N GLU A 151 -12.96 11.96 3.74
CA GLU A 151 -14.32 11.48 3.51
C GLU A 151 -15.15 12.46 2.66
N ALA A 152 -16.29 12.00 2.15
CA ALA A 152 -17.22 12.79 1.34
C ALA A 152 -17.68 14.08 2.05
N SER A 153 -17.80 14.04 3.38
CA SER A 153 -18.15 15.18 4.24
C SER A 153 -17.03 16.23 4.36
N GLY A 154 -15.82 15.92 3.88
CA GLY A 154 -14.61 16.70 4.16
C GLY A 154 -13.93 16.33 5.47
N THR A 155 -14.51 15.42 6.28
CA THR A 155 -13.87 14.91 7.49
C THR A 155 -12.57 14.19 7.14
N LEU A 156 -11.49 14.53 7.85
CA LEU A 156 -10.22 13.84 7.74
C LEU A 156 -10.14 12.75 8.82
N ARG A 157 -9.81 11.52 8.41
CA ARG A 157 -9.58 10.39 9.31
C ARG A 157 -8.18 9.85 9.13
N VAL A 158 -7.54 9.46 10.21
CA VAL A 158 -6.10 9.11 10.23
C VAL A 158 -5.92 7.78 10.95
N PHE A 159 -5.49 6.76 10.23
CA PHE A 159 -5.25 5.41 10.78
C PHE A 159 -3.77 5.08 10.71
N LEU A 160 -3.25 4.47 11.77
CA LEU A 160 -1.83 4.11 11.88
C LEU A 160 -1.67 2.59 12.01
N GLU A 161 -0.80 2.03 11.18
CA GLU A 161 -0.57 0.59 11.12
C GLU A 161 0.93 0.32 11.23
N ALA A 162 1.32 -0.47 12.23
CA ALA A 162 2.67 -0.99 12.37
C ALA A 162 2.82 -2.29 11.60
N LYS A 163 3.94 -2.46 10.92
CA LYS A 163 4.30 -3.67 10.17
C LYS A 163 4.26 -4.86 11.11
N SER A 164 3.51 -5.89 10.74
CA SER A 164 3.34 -7.06 11.60
C SER A 164 4.59 -7.95 11.62
N HIS A 165 5.30 -8.03 10.48
CA HIS A 165 6.48 -8.89 10.34
C HIS A 165 7.64 -8.18 9.65
N PRO A 166 8.69 -7.81 10.42
CA PRO A 166 9.95 -7.31 9.90
C PRO A 166 10.61 -8.27 8.91
N PHE A 167 11.37 -7.72 7.96
CA PHE A 167 12.24 -8.50 7.08
C PHE A 167 13.54 -8.88 7.78
N HIS A 168 14.15 -10.00 7.37
CA HIS A 168 15.39 -10.50 7.94
C HIS A 168 16.56 -9.49 7.92
N GLY A 169 16.60 -8.53 6.98
CA GLY A 169 17.58 -7.44 6.96
C GLY A 169 17.27 -6.29 7.94
N GLU A 170 16.16 -6.39 8.66
CA GLU A 170 15.70 -5.46 9.70
C GLU A 170 15.83 -6.07 11.12
N GLU A 171 16.13 -7.37 11.28
CA GLU A 171 16.30 -8.06 12.57
C GLU A 171 17.73 -8.66 12.69
N PHE A 172 18.36 -8.59 13.87
CA PHE A 172 19.76 -9.02 14.08
C PHE A 172 19.89 -10.02 15.24
N LEU A 173 20.95 -10.85 15.22
CA LEU A 173 21.18 -11.92 16.20
C LEU A 173 21.42 -11.42 17.63
N ASP A 174 21.73 -10.14 17.80
CA ASP A 174 21.81 -9.49 19.10
C ASP A 174 20.44 -8.95 19.52
N LYS A 175 20.00 -9.36 20.72
CA LYS A 175 18.64 -9.11 21.28
C LYS A 175 18.21 -7.63 21.42
N GLY A 176 19.03 -6.67 20.98
CA GLY A 176 18.80 -5.23 21.13
C GLY A 176 18.21 -4.53 19.92
N HIS A 177 17.94 -5.23 18.81
CA HIS A 177 17.60 -4.61 17.52
C HIS A 177 16.35 -5.20 16.84
N ASP A 178 15.47 -5.87 17.59
CA ASP A 178 14.20 -6.34 17.04
C ASP A 178 13.25 -5.15 16.81
N LEU A 179 12.58 -5.12 15.66
CA LEU A 179 11.49 -4.17 15.44
C LEU A 179 10.23 -4.62 16.19
N TYR A 180 9.43 -3.66 16.63
CA TYR A 180 8.10 -3.92 17.16
C TYR A 180 7.24 -4.61 16.08
N ARG A 181 6.53 -5.66 16.48
CA ARG A 181 5.67 -6.45 15.60
C ARG A 181 4.22 -6.01 15.77
N GLY A 182 3.71 -5.30 14.78
CA GLY A 182 2.32 -4.86 14.73
C GLY A 182 1.32 -6.00 14.94
N ARG A 183 0.21 -5.68 15.62
CA ARG A 183 -0.81 -6.66 16.02
C ARG A 183 -2.09 -6.56 15.21
N HIS A 184 -2.22 -5.59 14.31
CA HIS A 184 -3.42 -5.39 13.54
C HIS A 184 -3.17 -4.99 12.11
N VAL A 185 -4.23 -5.15 11.33
CA VAL A 185 -4.42 -4.50 10.04
C VAL A 185 -5.84 -3.98 9.95
N TYR A 186 -6.06 -2.90 9.21
CA TYR A 186 -7.41 -2.36 9.03
C TYR A 186 -8.13 -2.98 7.83
N PHE A 187 -9.42 -3.27 8.02
CA PHE A 187 -10.37 -3.57 6.95
C PHE A 187 -11.32 -2.39 6.78
N PHE A 188 -11.11 -1.60 5.72
CA PHE A 188 -11.90 -0.41 5.46
C PHE A 188 -13.13 -0.75 4.64
N ARG A 189 -14.29 -0.33 5.13
CA ARG A 189 -15.58 -0.49 4.48
C ARG A 189 -16.13 0.85 4.06
N SER A 190 -16.08 1.13 2.78
CA SER A 190 -16.69 2.33 2.24
C SER A 190 -18.22 2.27 2.40
N ARG A 191 -18.83 3.43 2.65
CA ARG A 191 -20.27 3.68 2.62
C ARG A 191 -20.49 5.08 2.06
N PRO A 192 -21.56 5.31 1.28
CA PRO A 192 -22.55 4.34 0.81
C PRO A 192 -22.00 3.36 -0.25
N SER A 193 -20.82 3.62 -0.80
CA SER A 193 -20.20 2.78 -1.83
C SER A 193 -19.72 1.46 -1.24
N CYS A 194 -20.16 0.31 -1.77
CA CYS A 194 -19.71 -1.00 -1.28
C CYS A 194 -18.31 -1.38 -1.82
N PHE A 195 -17.30 -0.55 -1.56
CA PHE A 195 -15.91 -0.81 -1.93
C PHE A 195 -15.05 -0.96 -0.68
N ASN A 196 -14.53 -2.16 -0.46
CA ASN A 196 -13.77 -2.53 0.72
C ASN A 196 -12.29 -2.72 0.36
N PHE A 197 -11.41 -2.20 1.19
CA PHE A 197 -9.99 -2.28 0.94
C PHE A 197 -9.17 -2.46 2.22
N MET A 198 -7.94 -2.94 2.03
CA MET A 198 -6.95 -3.11 3.08
C MET A 198 -5.60 -2.59 2.59
N ILE A 199 -4.74 -2.20 3.52
CA ILE A 199 -3.36 -1.83 3.26
C ILE A 199 -2.49 -2.82 4.06
N LEU A 200 -1.34 -3.20 3.52
CA LEU A 200 -0.31 -4.02 4.16
C LEU A 200 1.07 -3.44 3.88
N ILE A 201 2.03 -3.74 4.74
CA ILE A 201 3.41 -3.27 4.61
C ILE A 201 4.33 -4.43 4.20
N CYS A 202 4.82 -4.38 2.96
CA CYS A 202 5.84 -5.25 2.39
C CYS A 202 5.67 -6.76 2.66
N LEU A 203 6.33 -7.27 3.71
CA LEU A 203 6.31 -8.69 4.08
C LEU A 203 5.05 -9.13 4.77
N ASP A 204 4.22 -8.21 5.26
CA ASP A 204 2.92 -8.55 5.83
C ASP A 204 2.06 -9.34 4.83
N TYR A 205 2.25 -9.09 3.53
CA TYR A 205 1.64 -9.85 2.44
C TYR A 205 2.15 -11.29 2.34
N LEU A 206 3.42 -11.55 2.63
CA LEU A 206 4.03 -12.87 2.48
C LEU A 206 4.04 -13.71 3.75
N TYR A 207 3.88 -13.07 4.91
CA TYR A 207 4.14 -13.72 6.17
C TYR A 207 3.26 -14.95 6.39
N ARG A 208 3.92 -16.06 6.73
CA ARG A 208 3.32 -17.32 7.15
C ARG A 208 4.22 -18.01 8.17
N ASP A 209 3.60 -18.65 9.15
CA ASP A 209 4.22 -19.63 10.02
C ASP A 209 3.72 -21.05 9.66
N LEU A 210 4.05 -22.04 10.48
CA LEU A 210 3.65 -23.43 10.24
C LEU A 210 2.13 -23.66 10.26
N TYR A 211 1.36 -22.77 10.88
CA TYR A 211 -0.05 -22.96 11.17
C TYR A 211 -0.96 -21.92 10.53
N SER A 212 -0.42 -20.76 10.14
CA SER A 212 -1.20 -19.60 9.72
C SER A 212 -0.43 -18.67 8.80
N SER A 213 -1.15 -17.81 8.09
CA SER A 213 -0.60 -16.68 7.36
C SER A 213 -1.48 -15.45 7.52
N ASN A 214 -0.92 -14.26 7.32
CA ASN A 214 -1.72 -13.03 7.31
C ASN A 214 -2.76 -13.07 6.19
N ILE A 215 -2.36 -13.54 5.00
CA ILE A 215 -3.25 -13.68 3.86
C ILE A 215 -4.41 -14.64 4.12
N LYS A 216 -4.17 -15.77 4.80
CA LYS A 216 -5.24 -16.71 5.13
C LYS A 216 -6.27 -16.07 6.06
N GLN A 217 -5.84 -15.30 7.05
CA GLN A 217 -6.74 -14.57 7.95
C GLN A 217 -7.57 -13.52 7.20
N ILE A 218 -6.96 -12.81 6.25
CA ILE A 218 -7.65 -11.84 5.39
C ILE A 218 -8.72 -12.55 4.53
N ILE A 219 -8.38 -13.69 3.92
CA ILE A 219 -9.32 -14.50 3.14
C ILE A 219 -10.50 -14.94 4.03
N ASP A 220 -10.24 -15.49 5.21
CA ASP A 220 -11.28 -15.98 6.11
C ASP A 220 -12.22 -14.87 6.56
N TYR A 221 -11.66 -13.71 6.92
CA TYR A 221 -12.43 -12.54 7.33
C TYR A 221 -13.31 -12.01 6.19
N ALA A 222 -12.73 -11.82 5.00
CA ALA A 222 -13.47 -11.36 3.83
C ALA A 222 -14.57 -12.35 3.42
N ASN A 223 -14.33 -13.65 3.58
CA ASN A 223 -15.32 -14.69 3.32
C ASN A 223 -16.48 -14.66 4.33
N GLN A 224 -16.17 -14.48 5.62
CA GLN A 224 -17.18 -14.27 6.65
C GLN A 224 -18.02 -13.01 6.36
N LEU A 225 -17.37 -11.91 5.95
CA LEU A 225 -18.05 -10.69 5.54
C LEU A 225 -18.99 -10.93 4.36
N PHE A 226 -18.57 -11.73 3.39
CA PHE A 226 -19.39 -12.07 2.23
C PHE A 226 -20.64 -12.85 2.62
N PHE A 227 -20.53 -13.86 3.46
CA PHE A 227 -21.70 -14.64 3.88
C PHE A 227 -22.67 -13.85 4.76
N THR A 228 -22.17 -12.85 5.49
CA THR A 228 -23.00 -12.00 6.37
C THR A 228 -23.62 -10.81 5.66
N THR A 229 -22.92 -10.20 4.68
CA THR A 229 -23.33 -8.92 4.08
C THR A 229 -23.31 -8.88 2.56
N ARG A 230 -22.86 -9.95 1.90
CA ARG A 230 -22.62 -10.03 0.45
C ARG A 230 -21.58 -9.03 -0.07
N GLN A 231 -20.72 -8.53 0.81
CA GLN A 231 -19.56 -7.72 0.46
C GLN A 231 -18.27 -8.52 0.66
N GLY A 232 -17.31 -8.39 -0.26
CA GLY A 232 -16.00 -9.02 -0.16
C GLY A 232 -14.89 -8.00 0.12
N LEU A 233 -13.65 -8.41 -0.07
CA LEU A 233 -12.51 -7.51 -0.24
C LEU A 233 -12.41 -7.14 -1.72
N ASP A 234 -12.37 -5.84 -2.04
CA ASP A 234 -12.27 -5.39 -3.44
C ASP A 234 -10.83 -5.04 -3.81
N THR A 235 -10.04 -4.47 -2.89
CA THR A 235 -8.63 -4.15 -3.17
C THR A 235 -7.72 -4.32 -1.96
N LEU A 236 -6.58 -4.96 -2.19
CA LEU A 236 -5.49 -5.09 -1.23
C LEU A 236 -4.30 -4.26 -1.72
N PHE A 237 -3.92 -3.23 -0.97
CA PHE A 237 -2.73 -2.42 -1.26
C PHE A 237 -1.54 -2.93 -0.44
N VAL A 238 -0.38 -3.01 -1.06
CA VAL A 238 0.87 -3.43 -0.39
C VAL A 238 1.93 -2.37 -0.66
N ILE A 239 2.22 -1.51 0.32
CA ILE A 239 3.31 -0.53 0.22
C ILE A 239 4.63 -1.20 0.56
N GLN A 240 5.69 -0.93 -0.19
CA GLN A 240 6.92 -1.72 -0.09
C GLN A 240 8.18 -0.87 -0.29
N CYS A 241 9.24 -1.24 0.41
CA CYS A 241 10.62 -0.92 0.07
C CYS A 241 11.38 -2.25 -0.10
N ASN A 242 10.91 -3.06 -1.06
CA ASN A 242 11.33 -4.44 -1.26
C ASN A 242 12.43 -4.55 -2.34
N PRO A 243 13.63 -5.05 -2.00
CA PRO A 243 14.72 -5.28 -2.97
C PRO A 243 14.54 -6.55 -3.81
N LYS A 244 13.43 -7.28 -3.65
CA LYS A 244 13.14 -8.52 -4.41
C LYS A 244 11.64 -8.62 -4.75
N PRO A 245 11.06 -7.66 -5.49
CA PRO A 245 9.63 -7.66 -5.83
C PRO A 245 9.23 -8.85 -6.71
N GLU A 246 10.18 -9.40 -7.47
CA GLU A 246 9.99 -10.57 -8.34
C GLU A 246 10.39 -11.90 -7.67
N HIS A 247 10.58 -11.94 -6.35
CA HIS A 247 11.00 -13.17 -5.66
C HIS A 247 9.94 -14.29 -5.80
N PRO A 248 10.33 -15.57 -5.99
CA PRO A 248 9.39 -16.69 -6.10
C PRO A 248 8.36 -16.79 -4.96
N SER A 249 8.72 -16.36 -3.74
CA SER A 249 7.77 -16.35 -2.61
C SER A 249 6.54 -15.46 -2.84
N TYR A 250 6.69 -14.33 -3.55
CA TYR A 250 5.54 -13.52 -3.96
C TYR A 250 4.65 -14.28 -4.94
N ARG A 251 5.26 -14.95 -5.91
CA ARG A 251 4.54 -15.79 -6.87
C ARG A 251 3.78 -16.92 -6.17
N ASP A 252 4.36 -17.56 -5.16
CA ASP A 252 3.71 -18.64 -4.41
C ASP A 252 2.47 -18.13 -3.65
N VAL A 253 2.59 -17.00 -2.95
CA VAL A 253 1.47 -16.41 -2.20
C VAL A 253 0.38 -15.90 -3.16
N ILE A 254 0.76 -15.25 -4.26
CA ILE A 254 -0.17 -14.85 -5.32
C ILE A 254 -0.86 -16.07 -5.93
N SER A 255 -0.13 -17.16 -6.19
CA SER A 255 -0.71 -18.37 -6.77
C SER A 255 -1.69 -19.05 -5.81
N GLY A 256 -1.39 -19.06 -4.51
CA GLY A 256 -2.34 -19.52 -3.50
C GLY A 256 -3.57 -18.62 -3.46
N PHE A 257 -3.37 -17.31 -3.26
CA PHE A 257 -4.44 -16.32 -3.13
C PHE A 257 -5.35 -16.30 -4.35
N TYR A 258 -4.80 -16.33 -5.56
CA TYR A 258 -5.55 -16.21 -6.83
C TYR A 258 -5.92 -17.54 -7.51
N GLY A 259 -5.33 -18.65 -7.05
CA GLY A 259 -5.56 -19.99 -7.57
C GLY A 259 -6.55 -20.75 -6.71
N GLU A 260 -6.06 -21.69 -5.90
CA GLU A 260 -6.85 -22.62 -5.10
C GLU A 260 -7.85 -21.90 -4.19
N TYR A 261 -7.49 -20.76 -3.58
CA TYR A 261 -8.40 -20.06 -2.68
C TYR A 261 -9.50 -19.25 -3.38
N LEU A 262 -9.37 -18.81 -4.64
CA LEU A 262 -10.47 -18.04 -5.26
C LEU A 262 -11.65 -18.89 -5.71
N GLU A 263 -11.45 -20.18 -5.92
CA GLU A 263 -12.54 -21.07 -6.32
C GLU A 263 -13.46 -21.40 -5.13
N ASP A 264 -12.90 -21.42 -3.92
CA ASP A 264 -13.64 -21.80 -2.69
C ASP A 264 -14.08 -20.61 -1.81
N PHE A 265 -13.49 -19.42 -1.99
CA PHE A 265 -13.72 -18.26 -1.09
C PHE A 265 -14.31 -17.05 -1.84
N PRO A 266 -15.66 -16.95 -1.94
CA PRO A 266 -16.31 -15.86 -2.67
C PRO A 266 -16.00 -14.45 -2.12
N GLY A 267 -15.61 -14.33 -0.85
CA GLY A 267 -15.27 -13.03 -0.25
C GLY A 267 -14.02 -12.36 -0.79
N VAL A 268 -13.14 -13.07 -1.52
CA VAL A 268 -11.93 -12.49 -2.12
C VAL A 268 -11.88 -12.65 -3.64
N ARG A 269 -12.90 -13.27 -4.24
CA ARG A 269 -12.92 -13.67 -5.66
C ARG A 269 -12.56 -12.55 -6.64
N GLU A 270 -13.02 -11.34 -6.35
CA GLU A 270 -12.85 -10.17 -7.21
C GLU A 270 -11.75 -9.21 -6.71
N THR A 271 -10.93 -9.64 -5.73
CA THR A 271 -9.91 -8.78 -5.12
C THR A 271 -8.82 -8.42 -6.11
N VAL A 272 -8.51 -7.13 -6.23
CA VAL A 272 -7.32 -6.63 -6.92
C VAL A 272 -6.19 -6.40 -5.92
N THR A 273 -4.98 -6.87 -6.20
CA THR A 273 -3.81 -6.56 -5.36
C THR A 273 -2.94 -5.52 -6.05
N VAL A 274 -2.62 -4.43 -5.36
CA VAL A 274 -1.79 -3.32 -5.85
C VAL A 274 -0.50 -3.27 -5.05
N PHE A 275 0.63 -3.52 -5.69
CA PHE A 275 1.96 -3.42 -5.10
C PHE A 275 2.59 -2.08 -5.49
N GLY A 276 2.85 -1.24 -4.50
CA GLY A 276 3.55 0.04 -4.66
C GLY A 276 4.91 -0.03 -3.99
N ASN A 277 5.95 -0.25 -4.79
CA ASN A 277 7.32 -0.40 -4.32
C ASN A 277 8.12 0.90 -4.49
N SER A 278 9.22 1.05 -3.74
CA SER A 278 10.22 2.08 -3.99
C SER A 278 10.95 1.81 -5.33
N SER A 279 11.54 2.82 -5.95
CA SER A 279 12.18 2.70 -7.28
C SER A 279 13.59 2.11 -7.23
N SER A 280 14.15 1.77 -8.39
CA SER A 280 15.51 1.25 -8.59
C SER A 280 16.62 2.11 -8.00
N ASP A 281 16.38 3.42 -7.83
CA ASP A 281 17.38 4.35 -7.28
C ASP A 281 17.42 4.28 -5.74
N THR A 282 16.60 3.43 -5.13
CA THR A 282 16.63 3.13 -3.69
C THR A 282 17.97 2.53 -3.30
N SER A 283 18.54 3.05 -2.22
CA SER A 283 19.78 2.58 -1.61
C SER A 283 19.58 2.30 -0.13
N LEU A 284 20.10 1.18 0.35
CA LEU A 284 20.08 0.79 1.76
C LEU A 284 21.51 0.60 2.26
N GLU A 285 21.91 1.36 3.27
CA GLU A 285 23.24 1.23 3.88
C GLU A 285 23.47 -0.21 4.39
N GLY A 286 24.65 -0.77 4.07
CA GLY A 286 24.99 -2.15 4.42
C GLY A 286 24.41 -3.23 3.49
N SER A 287 23.58 -2.86 2.51
CA SER A 287 23.06 -3.78 1.50
C SER A 287 23.90 -3.72 0.22
N THR A 288 24.36 -4.88 -0.25
CA THR A 288 25.07 -5.04 -1.54
C THR A 288 24.13 -5.31 -2.70
N THR A 289 22.81 -5.26 -2.48
CA THR A 289 21.80 -5.65 -3.47
C THR A 289 21.73 -4.63 -4.60
N LYS A 290 22.43 -4.90 -5.71
CA LYS A 290 22.35 -4.09 -6.94
C LYS A 290 21.15 -4.55 -7.78
N GLY A 291 20.24 -3.63 -8.12
CA GLY A 291 19.17 -3.85 -9.11
C GLY A 291 17.88 -4.51 -8.62
N GLY A 292 17.52 -4.33 -7.35
CA GLY A 292 16.43 -5.07 -6.71
C GLY A 292 15.10 -4.35 -6.51
N TYR A 293 15.00 -3.04 -6.76
CA TYR A 293 13.79 -2.26 -6.44
C TYR A 293 12.96 -1.91 -7.69
N GLY A 294 11.80 -1.29 -7.49
CA GLY A 294 10.84 -0.93 -8.53
C GLY A 294 9.82 -2.02 -8.77
N HIS A 295 9.35 -2.15 -10.03
CA HIS A 295 8.38 -3.17 -10.43
C HIS A 295 7.09 -3.16 -9.63
N SER A 296 6.62 -1.97 -9.26
CA SER A 296 5.23 -1.81 -8.82
C SER A 296 4.30 -2.51 -9.81
N SER A 297 3.22 -3.10 -9.31
CA SER A 297 2.36 -3.93 -10.15
C SER A 297 0.93 -4.01 -9.64
N VAL A 298 0.03 -4.38 -10.53
CA VAL A 298 -1.38 -4.64 -10.24
C VAL A 298 -1.70 -6.06 -10.68
N VAL A 299 -2.19 -6.87 -9.75
CA VAL A 299 -2.48 -8.29 -9.96
C VAL A 299 -3.98 -8.51 -9.85
N ILE A 300 -4.55 -9.19 -10.85
CA ILE A 300 -5.96 -9.59 -10.90
C ILE A 300 -6.08 -11.06 -11.30
N ASN A 301 -7.22 -11.68 -11.01
CA ASN A 301 -7.46 -13.07 -11.39
C ASN A 301 -7.39 -13.25 -12.93
N ARG A 302 -6.80 -14.35 -13.40
CA ARG A 302 -6.69 -14.69 -14.84
C ARG A 302 -8.02 -14.64 -15.61
N ARG A 303 -9.16 -14.87 -14.94
CA ARG A 303 -10.49 -14.85 -15.55
C ARG A 303 -10.87 -13.47 -16.09
N HIS A 304 -10.29 -12.39 -15.55
CA HIS A 304 -10.57 -11.01 -15.97
C HIS A 304 -9.94 -10.66 -17.33
N LYS A 305 -8.99 -11.48 -17.84
CA LYS A 305 -8.28 -11.33 -19.12
C LYS A 305 -7.71 -9.93 -19.36
N LEU A 306 -6.40 -9.76 -19.17
CA LEU A 306 -5.67 -8.60 -19.70
C LEU A 306 -5.13 -8.88 -21.10
N VAL A 307 -5.14 -7.85 -21.95
CA VAL A 307 -4.46 -7.90 -23.25
C VAL A 307 -2.97 -8.05 -22.98
N GLN A 308 -2.33 -9.04 -23.63
CA GLN A 308 -0.88 -9.17 -23.59
C GLN A 308 -0.24 -7.97 -24.29
N MET A 309 0.47 -7.16 -23.52
CA MET A 309 1.10 -5.93 -23.95
C MET A 309 2.52 -5.85 -23.39
N GLN A 310 3.44 -5.37 -24.22
CA GLN A 310 4.81 -5.05 -23.85
C GLN A 310 5.07 -3.62 -24.33
N GLN A 311 5.15 -2.69 -23.40
CA GLN A 311 5.53 -1.30 -23.63
C GLN A 311 6.84 -1.01 -22.90
N LYS A 312 7.43 0.15 -23.18
CA LYS A 312 8.69 0.56 -22.55
C LYS A 312 8.55 0.70 -21.03
N GLU A 313 7.44 1.29 -20.58
CA GLU A 313 7.23 1.66 -19.18
C GLU A 313 6.44 0.61 -18.39
N PHE A 314 5.73 -0.30 -19.08
CA PHE A 314 5.00 -1.38 -18.43
C PHE A 314 4.77 -2.58 -19.36
N ALA A 315 4.46 -3.71 -18.76
CA ALA A 315 4.13 -4.95 -19.43
C ALA A 315 2.95 -5.62 -18.73
N THR A 316 2.25 -6.48 -19.45
CA THR A 316 1.35 -7.44 -18.83
C THR A 316 1.93 -8.84 -18.93
N ASP A 317 1.94 -9.59 -17.83
CA ASP A 317 2.40 -10.97 -17.78
C ASP A 317 1.50 -11.81 -16.85
N ASP A 318 1.80 -13.10 -16.72
CA ASP A 318 1.12 -14.04 -15.83
C ASP A 318 1.99 -14.41 -14.61
N PHE A 319 2.98 -13.58 -14.29
CA PHE A 319 3.98 -13.81 -13.26
C PHE A 319 4.63 -15.21 -13.31
N GLY A 320 4.95 -15.70 -14.51
CA GLY A 320 5.57 -17.01 -14.71
C GLY A 320 4.57 -18.16 -14.56
N GLY A 321 3.43 -18.05 -15.25
CA GLY A 321 2.37 -19.07 -15.28
C GLY A 321 1.51 -19.17 -14.02
N ALA A 322 1.52 -18.15 -13.16
CA ALA A 322 0.59 -18.06 -12.04
C ALA A 322 -0.85 -17.83 -12.53
N PRO A 323 -1.90 -18.13 -11.74
CA PRO A 323 -3.31 -18.02 -12.14
C PRO A 323 -3.82 -16.56 -12.18
N VAL A 324 -3.00 -15.63 -12.64
CA VAL A 324 -3.25 -14.18 -12.61
C VAL A 324 -2.99 -13.53 -13.96
N CYS A 325 -3.48 -12.30 -14.10
CA CYS A 325 -2.92 -11.33 -15.02
C CYS A 325 -2.30 -10.20 -14.20
N ARG A 326 -1.06 -9.83 -14.52
CA ARG A 326 -0.32 -8.78 -13.81
C ARG A 326 0.02 -7.66 -14.77
N LEU A 327 -0.35 -6.43 -14.42
CA LEU A 327 0.21 -5.21 -15.01
C LEU A 327 1.46 -4.85 -14.21
N ARG A 328 2.64 -5.00 -14.78
CA ARG A 328 3.93 -4.74 -14.14
C ARG A 328 4.60 -3.50 -14.74
N PHE A 329 5.02 -2.56 -13.89
CA PHE A 329 5.71 -1.36 -14.31
C PHE A 329 7.25 -1.56 -14.33
N GLY A 330 7.95 -0.63 -14.98
CA GLY A 330 9.41 -0.56 -14.97
C GLY A 330 9.99 -0.32 -13.57
N ALA A 331 11.31 -0.34 -13.46
CA ALA A 331 12.00 -0.18 -12.17
C ALA A 331 12.26 1.29 -11.80
N GLU A 332 12.25 2.18 -12.79
CA GLU A 332 12.68 3.57 -12.65
C GLU A 332 11.77 4.40 -11.73
N THR A 333 12.29 5.54 -11.26
CA THR A 333 11.51 6.53 -10.50
C THR A 333 10.37 7.09 -11.35
N ARG A 334 9.13 6.81 -10.95
CA ARG A 334 7.91 7.12 -11.72
C ARG A 334 6.70 7.41 -10.83
N LEU A 335 5.77 8.24 -11.33
CA LEU A 335 4.37 8.21 -10.89
C LEU A 335 3.54 7.41 -11.90
N LEU A 336 2.75 6.48 -11.39
CA LEU A 336 2.02 5.47 -12.18
C LEU A 336 0.51 5.69 -11.96
N TYR A 337 -0.15 6.35 -12.91
CA TYR A 337 -1.57 6.69 -12.83
C TYR A 337 -2.41 5.75 -13.69
N PHE A 338 -3.31 5.00 -13.08
CA PHE A 338 -4.15 4.00 -13.77
C PHE A 338 -5.54 3.91 -13.10
N ASN A 339 -6.46 3.20 -13.75
CA ASN A 339 -7.78 2.94 -13.18
C ASN A 339 -7.79 1.63 -12.38
N LEU A 340 -8.46 1.65 -11.23
CA LEU A 340 -8.76 0.47 -10.43
C LEU A 340 -10.16 -0.04 -10.76
N PRO A 341 -10.33 -1.35 -10.95
CA PRO A 341 -11.52 -1.84 -11.60
C PRO A 341 -12.53 -2.28 -10.50
N LEU A 342 -13.81 -1.88 -10.57
CA LEU A 342 -14.79 -2.08 -9.47
C LEU A 342 -15.53 -3.44 -9.42
N HIS A 343 -15.83 -4.10 -10.55
CA HIS A 343 -16.48 -5.43 -10.61
C HIS A 343 -16.18 -6.07 -11.99
N HIS A 344 -15.76 -7.35 -12.06
CA HIS A 344 -15.21 -7.92 -13.31
C HIS A 344 -15.65 -9.33 -13.69
N ASP A 345 -16.86 -9.75 -13.31
CA ASP A 345 -17.61 -10.57 -14.26
C ASP A 345 -18.02 -9.64 -15.41
N LEU A 346 -17.03 -9.26 -16.23
CA LEU A 346 -17.21 -8.52 -17.46
C LEU A 346 -18.12 -9.39 -18.32
N ASP A 347 -19.30 -8.88 -18.66
CA ASP A 347 -20.08 -9.49 -19.74
C ASP A 347 -19.11 -9.59 -20.94
N PRO A 348 -18.90 -10.80 -21.48
CA PRO A 348 -17.92 -11.04 -22.55
C PRO A 348 -18.22 -10.22 -23.82
N ARG A 349 -19.38 -9.56 -23.89
CA ARG A 349 -19.77 -8.61 -24.93
C ARG A 349 -19.28 -7.17 -24.67
N THR A 350 -18.71 -6.87 -23.50
CA THR A 350 -18.18 -5.54 -23.19
C THR A 350 -16.76 -5.36 -23.72
N SER A 351 -16.49 -4.19 -24.31
CA SER A 351 -15.17 -3.78 -24.77
C SER A 351 -14.32 -3.10 -23.69
N ARG A 352 -14.76 -3.12 -22.42
CA ARG A 352 -14.09 -2.43 -21.33
C ARG A 352 -12.88 -3.24 -20.87
N VAL A 353 -11.69 -2.67 -21.06
CA VAL A 353 -10.45 -3.22 -20.50
C VAL A 353 -10.47 -2.97 -18.99
N PRO A 354 -10.28 -3.99 -18.14
CA PRO A 354 -10.39 -3.82 -16.69
C PRO A 354 -9.31 -2.85 -16.17
N LEU A 355 -8.07 -2.99 -16.62
CA LEU A 355 -6.96 -2.10 -16.27
C LEU A 355 -6.46 -1.29 -17.47
N LYS A 356 -6.29 0.01 -17.26
CA LYS A 356 -5.86 1.02 -18.22
C LYS A 356 -4.92 2.00 -17.52
N VAL A 357 -3.69 2.03 -18.03
CA VAL A 357 -2.73 3.07 -17.66
C VAL A 357 -3.16 4.38 -18.31
N HIS A 358 -3.26 5.45 -17.52
CA HIS A 358 -3.70 6.76 -17.95
C HIS A 358 -2.54 7.73 -18.16
N ASN A 359 -1.58 7.75 -17.24
CA ASN A 359 -0.35 8.52 -17.38
C ASN A 359 0.79 7.80 -16.65
N ILE A 360 1.99 7.93 -17.18
CA ILE A 360 3.24 7.65 -16.48
C ILE A 360 4.05 8.94 -16.47
N MET A 361 4.59 9.32 -15.31
CA MET A 361 5.30 10.58 -15.13
C MET A 361 6.71 10.33 -14.61
N ARG A 362 7.66 11.10 -15.12
CA ARG A 362 9.06 11.11 -14.65
C ARG A 362 9.33 12.34 -13.79
N TYR A 363 10.26 12.21 -12.87
CA TYR A 363 10.79 13.34 -12.12
C TYR A 363 11.90 14.02 -12.92
N THR A 364 11.87 15.34 -13.01
CA THR A 364 12.80 16.14 -13.84
C THR A 364 13.84 16.85 -12.98
N GLU A 365 14.92 17.33 -13.61
CA GLU A 365 15.96 18.13 -12.95
C GLU A 365 15.40 19.42 -12.33
N ASP A 366 14.35 19.99 -12.93
CA ASP A 366 13.60 21.14 -12.41
C ASP A 366 12.69 20.80 -11.20
N ARG A 367 12.82 19.59 -10.64
CA ARG A 367 12.07 19.10 -9.48
C ARG A 367 10.56 19.04 -9.71
N ARG A 368 10.15 18.69 -10.93
CA ARG A 368 8.75 18.57 -11.33
C ARG A 368 8.43 17.19 -11.90
N TRP A 369 7.16 16.81 -11.79
CA TRP A 369 6.63 15.60 -12.39
C TRP A 369 6.02 15.90 -13.75
N GLU A 370 6.55 15.27 -14.80
CA GLU A 370 6.10 15.46 -16.17
C GLU A 370 5.66 14.17 -16.81
N LYS A 371 4.59 14.23 -17.61
CA LYS A 371 4.10 13.07 -18.36
C LYS A 371 5.11 12.64 -19.43
N ILE A 372 5.31 11.34 -19.54
CA ILE A 372 6.07 10.75 -20.65
C ILE A 372 5.15 10.72 -21.87
N GLN A 373 5.58 11.31 -22.99
CA GLN A 373 4.76 11.45 -24.19
C GLN A 373 4.62 10.15 -25.02
N GLU A 374 5.56 9.22 -24.84
CA GLU A 374 5.54 7.90 -25.47
C GLU A 374 5.24 6.83 -24.41
N MET A 375 4.02 6.29 -24.43
CA MET A 375 3.63 5.11 -23.64
C MET A 375 3.66 3.85 -24.50
#